data_AF-A0A843WUN5-F1
#
_entry.id   AF-A0A843WUN5-F1
#
_cell.length_a   1.000
_cell.length_b   1.000
_cell.length_c   1.000
_cell.angle_alpha   90.00
_cell.angle_beta   90.00
_cell.angle_gamma   90.00
#
_symmetry.space_group_name_H-M   'P 1'
#
loop_
_entity.id
_entity.type
_entity.pdbx_description
1 polymer ?
#
loop_
_entity_poly.entity_id
_entity_poly.type
_entity_poly.pdbx_seq_one_letter_code
_entity_poly.pdbx_strand_id
1 'polypeptide(L)'
;MASRGRRGGASAREDEPRRQERAEQQAPAPQGPVLPPPPPVDYGVFMQGLERADVWWASLLRTRFEDGVIEVAWDEFVRLFRAKFVPEHIQDRMEQEFLSLTQGSMTVLEYEARFVELSKYAPYIVTYERRKAKKFVMGLNPSLRTRLVAFDHRTLDEALSAACR
;
A
#
# COMPACT_ATOMS: atom_id res chain seq x y z
N MET A 1 53.81 35.34 43.85
CA MET A 1 54.10 33.90 43.63
C MET A 1 52.78 33.16 43.60
N ALA A 2 52.52 32.42 42.51
CA ALA A 2 51.31 31.65 42.27
C ALA A 2 51.48 30.19 42.72
N SER A 3 50.40 29.58 43.24
CA SER A 3 50.11 28.14 43.40
C SER A 3 49.03 28.03 44.48
N ARG A 4 48.01 27.16 44.50
CA ARG A 4 47.44 26.01 43.78
C ARG A 4 46.01 25.94 44.40
N GLY A 5 44.95 25.33 43.86
CA GLY A 5 44.80 24.35 42.81
C GLY A 5 43.33 23.89 42.71
N ARG A 6 43.10 23.02 41.72
CA ARG A 6 41.88 22.34 41.27
C ARG A 6 40.94 21.78 42.36
N ARG A 7 39.64 21.77 42.03
CA ARG A 7 38.68 20.63 41.92
C ARG A 7 37.25 21.19 42.10
N GLY A 8 36.21 20.77 41.41
CA GLY A 8 36.05 19.73 40.40
C GLY A 8 34.69 19.96 39.73
N GLY A 9 34.65 19.86 38.40
CA GLY A 9 33.40 19.71 37.65
C GLY A 9 33.19 18.22 37.41
N ALA A 10 32.37 17.59 38.25
CA ALA A 10 31.93 16.22 38.04
C ALA A 10 30.59 16.03 38.75
N SER A 11 29.49 16.48 38.12
CA SER A 11 28.15 15.92 38.35
C SER A 11 27.18 16.55 37.35
N ALA A 12 27.13 16.02 36.13
CA ALA A 12 26.09 16.38 35.15
C ALA A 12 25.89 15.33 34.05
N ARG A 13 26.35 14.08 34.22
CA ARG A 13 26.34 13.08 33.13
C ARG A 13 25.62 11.76 33.45
N GLU A 14 25.06 11.59 34.65
CA GLU A 14 24.44 10.30 35.03
C GLU A 14 22.90 10.31 35.00
N ASP A 15 22.25 11.48 34.88
CA ASP A 15 20.78 11.59 34.91
C ASP A 15 20.09 11.54 33.54
N GLU A 16 20.85 11.67 32.46
CA GLU A 16 20.32 11.63 31.09
C GLU A 16 19.79 10.25 30.65
N PRO A 17 20.46 9.10 30.93
CA PRO A 17 19.97 7.79 30.49
C PRO A 17 18.65 7.38 31.16
N ARG A 18 18.44 7.80 32.43
CA ARG A 18 17.19 7.50 33.16
C ARG A 18 16.00 8.31 32.66
N ARG A 19 16.22 9.49 32.07
CA ARG A 19 15.17 10.28 31.42
C ARG A 19 14.77 9.69 30.08
N GLN A 20 15.75 9.16 29.33
CA GLN A 20 15.54 8.47 28.06
C GLN A 20 14.68 7.20 28.25
N GLU A 21 15.04 6.36 29.23
CA GLU A 21 14.35 5.10 29.52
C GLU A 21 12.89 5.31 29.98
N ARG A 22 12.67 6.38 30.78
CA ARG A 22 11.33 6.74 31.25
C ARG A 22 10.46 7.35 30.13
N ALA A 23 11.08 8.00 29.14
CA ALA A 23 10.39 8.51 27.96
C ALA A 23 10.03 7.40 26.97
N GLU A 24 10.89 6.38 26.84
CA GLU A 24 10.62 5.19 26.02
C GLU A 24 9.57 4.27 26.65
N GLN A 25 9.58 4.10 27.98
CA GLN A 25 8.57 3.34 28.71
C GLN A 25 7.20 4.02 28.79
N GLN A 26 7.14 5.33 28.54
CA GLN A 26 5.91 6.13 28.49
C GLN A 26 5.47 6.47 27.06
N ALA A 27 6.14 5.93 26.03
CA ALA A 27 5.66 6.04 24.67
C ALA A 27 4.34 5.26 24.53
N PRO A 28 3.27 5.85 23.98
CA PRO A 28 2.08 5.08 23.66
C PRO A 28 2.50 3.95 22.70
N ALA A 29 2.00 2.74 22.95
CA ALA A 29 2.26 1.57 22.11
C ALA A 29 2.09 1.93 20.62
N PRO A 30 2.91 1.38 19.71
CA PRO A 30 2.78 1.65 18.28
C PRO A 30 1.36 1.26 17.86
N GLN A 31 0.52 2.27 17.66
CA GLN A 31 -0.77 2.07 17.06
C GLN A 31 -0.45 1.66 15.62
N GLY A 32 -0.74 0.40 15.27
CA GLY A 32 -0.73 -0.05 13.89
C GLY A 32 -1.58 0.88 13.01
N PRO A 33 -1.53 0.74 11.67
CA PRO A 33 -2.29 1.63 10.80
C PRO A 33 -3.75 1.70 11.26
N VAL A 34 -4.14 2.86 11.81
CA VAL A 34 -5.51 3.13 12.22
C VAL A 34 -6.31 3.12 10.92
N LEU A 35 -7.10 2.06 10.74
CA LEU A 35 -7.91 1.87 9.56
C LEU A 35 -8.80 3.11 9.40
N PRO A 36 -8.80 3.80 8.25
CA PRO A 36 -9.71 4.92 8.05
C PRO A 36 -11.15 4.44 8.26
N PRO A 37 -12.05 5.29 8.79
CA PRO A 37 -13.45 4.92 8.95
C PRO A 37 -13.98 4.46 7.58
N PRO A 38 -14.65 3.30 7.52
CA PRO A 38 -15.09 2.76 6.24
C PRO A 38 -16.04 3.76 5.55
N PRO A 39 -16.02 3.84 4.21
CA PRO A 39 -17.05 4.56 3.46
C PRO A 39 -18.44 4.03 3.84
N PRO A 40 -19.55 4.71 3.49
CA PRO A 40 -20.90 4.22 3.78
C PRO A 40 -21.20 2.97 2.94
N VAL A 41 -20.65 1.86 3.39
CA VAL A 41 -20.93 0.49 3.00
C VAL A 41 -21.93 -0.01 4.02
N ASP A 42 -22.81 -0.93 3.62
CA ASP A 42 -23.62 -1.67 4.58
C ASP A 42 -22.71 -2.29 5.64
N TYR A 43 -22.72 -1.70 6.84
CA TYR A 43 -21.87 -2.10 7.95
C TYR A 43 -22.11 -3.55 8.34
N GLY A 44 -23.32 -4.08 8.14
CA GLY A 44 -23.62 -5.49 8.38
C GLY A 44 -22.87 -6.41 7.40
N VAL A 45 -22.85 -6.05 6.11
CA VAL A 45 -22.11 -6.80 5.09
C VAL A 45 -20.60 -6.69 5.31
N PHE A 46 -20.11 -5.50 5.66
CA PHE A 46 -18.70 -5.26 5.95
C PHE A 46 -18.22 -6.04 7.19
N MET A 47 -18.97 -5.96 8.30
CA MET A 47 -18.64 -6.68 9.54
C MET A 47 -18.75 -8.20 9.37
N GLN A 48 -19.75 -8.69 8.66
CA GLN A 48 -19.86 -10.11 8.33
C GLN A 48 -18.66 -10.59 7.49
N GLY A 49 -18.14 -9.74 6.59
CA GLY A 49 -16.90 -10.02 5.85
C GLY A 49 -15.69 -10.17 6.76
N LEU A 50 -15.55 -9.27 7.74
CA LEU A 50 -14.47 -9.31 8.74
C LEU A 50 -14.57 -10.54 9.65
N GLU A 51 -15.75 -10.85 10.19
CA GLU A 51 -15.96 -12.04 11.04
C GLU A 51 -15.62 -13.34 10.29
N ARG A 52 -15.98 -13.42 9.01
CA ARG A 52 -15.65 -14.58 8.15
C ARG A 52 -14.15 -14.68 7.87
N ALA A 53 -13.45 -13.54 7.75
CA ALA A 53 -12.00 -13.50 7.59
C ALA A 53 -11.27 -13.93 8.86
N ASP A 54 -11.73 -13.46 10.02
CA ASP A 54 -11.15 -13.79 11.33
C ASP A 54 -11.29 -15.28 11.65
N VAL A 55 -12.49 -15.85 11.46
CA VAL A 55 -12.74 -17.28 11.69
C VAL A 55 -11.89 -18.15 10.74
N TRP A 56 -11.79 -17.74 9.46
CA TRP A 56 -10.94 -18.45 8.50
C TRP A 56 -9.46 -18.40 8.90
N TRP A 57 -8.95 -17.23 9.27
CA TRP A 57 -7.54 -17.06 9.63
C TRP A 57 -7.17 -17.85 10.90
N ALA A 58 -8.02 -17.78 11.93
CA ALA A 58 -7.84 -18.57 13.15
C ALA A 58 -7.92 -20.08 12.90
N SER A 59 -8.73 -20.53 11.95
CA SER A 59 -8.77 -21.94 11.52
C SER A 59 -7.49 -22.33 10.77
N LEU A 60 -7.04 -21.50 9.83
CA LEU A 60 -5.84 -21.76 9.04
C LEU A 60 -4.58 -21.83 9.91
N LEU A 61 -4.45 -20.94 10.89
CA LEU A 61 -3.37 -20.95 11.86
C LEU A 61 -3.34 -22.27 12.65
N ARG A 62 -4.50 -22.73 13.15
CA ARG A 62 -4.62 -23.98 13.91
C ARG A 62 -4.34 -25.24 13.10
N THR A 63 -4.68 -25.24 11.81
CA THR A 63 -4.63 -26.46 10.98
C THR A 63 -3.31 -26.61 10.23
N ARG A 64 -2.64 -25.50 9.90
CA ARG A 64 -1.45 -25.49 9.03
C ARG A 64 -0.15 -25.21 9.77
N PHE A 65 -0.22 -24.60 10.96
CA PHE A 65 0.93 -24.25 11.77
C PHE A 65 0.78 -24.90 13.15
N GLU A 66 1.00 -26.22 13.22
CA GLU A 66 0.76 -27.04 14.42
C GLU A 66 1.65 -26.67 15.62
N ASP A 67 2.75 -25.92 15.46
CA ASP A 67 3.77 -25.76 16.52
C ASP A 67 4.17 -24.31 16.84
N GLY A 68 3.24 -23.34 16.76
CA GLY A 68 3.43 -22.04 17.43
C GLY A 68 4.56 -21.14 16.89
N VAL A 69 5.23 -21.50 15.79
CA VAL A 69 6.13 -20.60 15.06
C VAL A 69 5.32 -19.85 14.01
N ILE A 70 4.62 -18.80 14.45
CA ILE A 70 3.82 -17.93 13.59
C ILE A 70 4.72 -16.84 13.02
N GLU A 71 5.62 -17.22 12.11
CA GLU A 71 6.18 -16.27 11.15
C GLU A 71 5.54 -16.58 9.79
N VAL A 72 4.24 -16.33 9.68
CA VAL A 72 3.64 -16.28 8.34
C VAL A 72 4.18 -15.03 7.68
N ALA A 73 5.14 -15.22 6.76
CA ALA A 73 5.62 -14.14 5.91
C ALA A 73 4.41 -13.41 5.32
N TRP A 74 4.43 -12.08 5.36
CA TRP A 74 3.31 -11.25 4.90
C TRP A 74 2.83 -11.63 3.49
N ASP A 75 3.75 -11.97 2.60
CA ASP A 75 3.45 -12.43 1.25
C ASP A 75 2.62 -13.71 1.21
N GLU A 76 2.88 -14.64 2.13
CA GLU A 76 2.12 -15.90 2.26
C GLU A 76 0.71 -15.64 2.80
N PHE A 77 0.56 -14.72 3.76
CA PHE A 77 -0.76 -14.26 4.21
C PHE A 77 -1.55 -13.65 3.04
N VAL A 78 -0.95 -12.71 2.30
CA VAL A 78 -1.59 -12.05 1.15
C VAL A 78 -1.99 -13.06 0.09
N ARG A 79 -1.14 -14.06 -0.20
CA ARG A 79 -1.44 -15.13 -1.15
C ARG A 79 -2.64 -15.97 -0.72
N LEU A 80 -2.66 -16.43 0.54
CA LEU A 80 -3.74 -17.24 1.09
C LEU A 80 -5.05 -16.45 1.20
N PHE A 81 -4.97 -15.19 1.59
CA PHE A 81 -6.11 -14.28 1.67
C PHE A 81 -6.73 -14.05 0.30
N ARG A 82 -5.92 -13.73 -0.72
CA ARG A 82 -6.40 -13.55 -2.10
C ARG A 82 -7.04 -14.82 -2.63
N ALA A 83 -6.43 -15.98 -2.41
CA ALA A 83 -7.01 -17.26 -2.85
C ALA A 83 -8.38 -17.55 -2.21
N LYS A 84 -8.60 -17.13 -0.96
CA LYS A 84 -9.85 -17.38 -0.24
C LYS A 84 -10.96 -16.36 -0.54
N PHE A 85 -10.60 -15.07 -0.63
CA PHE A 85 -11.55 -13.96 -0.66
C PHE A 85 -11.63 -13.26 -2.01
N VAL A 86 -10.72 -13.54 -2.94
CA VAL A 86 -10.75 -13.03 -4.31
C VAL A 86 -10.82 -14.21 -5.27
N PRO A 87 -12.02 -14.77 -5.49
CA PRO A 87 -12.22 -15.86 -6.44
C PRO A 87 -11.67 -15.50 -7.83
N GLU A 88 -11.22 -16.51 -8.57
CA GLU A 88 -10.65 -16.35 -9.92
C GLU A 88 -11.56 -15.54 -10.85
N HIS A 89 -12.87 -15.82 -10.88
CA HIS A 89 -13.83 -15.04 -11.68
C HIS A 89 -13.90 -13.55 -11.32
N ILE A 90 -13.58 -13.18 -10.08
CA ILE A 90 -13.49 -11.76 -9.68
C ILE A 90 -12.17 -11.17 -10.17
N GLN A 91 -11.07 -11.91 -10.12
CA GLN A 91 -9.79 -11.48 -10.68
C GLN A 91 -9.90 -11.28 -12.19
N ASP A 92 -10.51 -12.23 -12.91
CA ASP A 92 -10.76 -12.14 -14.35
C ASP A 92 -11.60 -10.91 -14.69
N ARG A 93 -12.65 -10.64 -13.90
CA ARG A 93 -13.49 -9.45 -14.08
C ARG A 93 -12.68 -8.17 -13.89
N MET A 94 -11.84 -8.10 -12.86
CA MET A 94 -11.01 -6.92 -12.59
C MET A 94 -9.93 -6.74 -13.67
N GLU A 95 -9.38 -7.83 -14.19
CA GLU A 95 -8.47 -7.82 -15.33
C GLU A 95 -9.17 -7.30 -16.59
N GLN A 96 -10.38 -7.78 -16.90
CA GLN A 96 -11.17 -7.28 -18.02
C GLN A 96 -11.53 -5.79 -17.84
N GLU A 97 -11.85 -5.36 -16.62
CA GLU A 97 -12.07 -3.95 -16.31
C GLU A 97 -10.81 -3.13 -16.59
N PHE A 98 -9.62 -3.61 -16.20
CA PHE A 98 -8.35 -2.96 -16.53
C PHE A 98 -8.08 -2.87 -18.03
N LEU A 99 -8.32 -3.96 -18.75
CA LEU A 99 -8.10 -4.04 -20.21
C LEU A 99 -8.99 -3.06 -20.95
N SER A 100 -10.26 -2.99 -20.54
CA SER A 100 -11.26 -2.09 -21.11
C SER A 100 -11.21 -0.66 -20.54
N LEU A 101 -10.38 -0.40 -19.53
CA LEU A 101 -10.34 0.89 -18.84
C LEU A 101 -9.97 2.05 -19.78
N THR A 102 -10.89 2.99 -19.91
CA THR A 102 -10.73 4.27 -20.61
C THR A 102 -11.03 5.44 -19.68
N GLN A 103 -10.43 6.60 -19.95
CA GLN A 103 -10.67 7.83 -19.20
C GLN A 103 -12.16 8.24 -19.19
N GLY A 104 -12.81 8.21 -20.36
CA GLY A 104 -14.23 8.57 -20.47
C GLY A 104 -14.51 9.96 -19.91
N SER A 105 -15.43 10.06 -18.94
CA SER A 105 -15.77 11.31 -18.25
C SER A 105 -14.87 11.64 -17.05
N MET A 106 -13.93 10.77 -16.68
CA MET A 106 -13.04 10.97 -15.54
C MET A 106 -11.98 12.04 -15.85
N THR A 107 -11.57 12.77 -14.81
CA THR A 107 -10.33 13.56 -14.87
C THR A 107 -9.12 12.64 -15.06
N VAL A 108 -8.00 13.20 -15.52
CA VAL A 108 -6.76 12.41 -15.71
C VAL A 108 -6.29 11.78 -14.39
N LEU A 109 -6.44 12.49 -13.27
CA LEU A 109 -6.05 12.00 -11.94
C LEU A 109 -6.98 10.89 -11.42
N GLU A 110 -8.29 11.00 -11.63
CA GLU A 110 -9.22 9.91 -11.28
C GLU A 110 -8.96 8.67 -12.15
N TYR A 111 -8.69 8.88 -13.44
CA TYR A 111 -8.31 7.80 -14.34
C TYR A 111 -7.01 7.12 -13.92
N GLU A 112 -5.99 7.89 -13.52
CA GLU A 112 -4.74 7.37 -12.96
C GLU A 112 -4.99 6.52 -11.72
N ALA A 113 -5.75 7.03 -10.75
CA ALA A 113 -6.03 6.31 -9.51
C ALA A 113 -6.69 4.95 -9.81
N ARG A 114 -7.70 4.91 -10.70
CA ARG A 114 -8.32 3.65 -11.13
C ARG A 114 -7.37 2.75 -11.92
N PHE A 115 -6.51 3.34 -12.75
CA PHE A 115 -5.51 2.60 -13.51
C PHE A 115 -4.52 1.89 -12.60
N VAL A 116 -3.96 2.59 -11.62
CA VAL A 116 -3.03 2.03 -10.63
C VAL A 116 -3.74 0.96 -9.79
N GLU A 117 -4.95 1.22 -9.33
CA GLU A 117 -5.74 0.26 -8.56
C GLU A 117 -5.96 -1.06 -9.31
N LEU A 118 -6.36 -0.98 -10.58
CA LEU A 118 -6.69 -2.15 -11.40
C LEU A 118 -5.45 -2.83 -12.00
N SER A 119 -4.31 -2.12 -12.11
CA SER A 119 -3.07 -2.67 -12.66
C SER A 119 -2.55 -3.90 -11.94
N LYS A 120 -2.86 -4.05 -10.64
CA LYS A 120 -2.48 -5.20 -9.82
C LYS A 120 -3.06 -6.53 -10.30
N TYR A 121 -4.14 -6.50 -11.10
CA TYR A 121 -4.79 -7.68 -11.66
C TYR A 121 -4.29 -8.05 -13.06
N ALA A 122 -3.47 -7.20 -13.69
CA ALA A 122 -2.91 -7.46 -15.03
C ALA A 122 -1.37 -7.31 -15.02
N PRO A 123 -0.65 -8.10 -14.20
CA PRO A 123 0.80 -7.96 -14.03
C PRO A 123 1.56 -8.05 -15.36
N TYR A 124 1.11 -8.86 -16.31
CA TYR A 124 1.73 -9.03 -17.62
C TYR A 124 1.76 -7.77 -18.50
N ILE A 125 0.89 -6.78 -18.23
CA ILE A 125 0.90 -5.47 -18.90
C ILE A 125 1.80 -4.50 -18.17
N VAL A 126 1.72 -4.49 -16.84
CA VAL A 126 2.37 -3.47 -16.01
C VAL A 126 3.77 -3.84 -15.53
N THR A 127 4.23 -5.08 -15.81
CA THR A 127 5.61 -5.52 -15.55
C THR A 127 6.65 -4.59 -16.20
N TYR A 128 6.34 -4.07 -17.39
CA TYR A 128 7.23 -3.17 -18.10
C TYR A 128 6.65 -1.75 -18.09
N GLU A 129 7.35 -0.80 -17.47
CA GLU A 129 6.92 0.59 -17.35
C GLU A 129 6.53 1.22 -18.70
N ARG A 130 7.26 0.90 -19.78
CA ARG A 130 6.91 1.35 -21.13
C ARG A 130 5.56 0.78 -21.62
N ARG A 131 5.26 -0.49 -21.35
CA ARG A 131 3.97 -1.11 -21.74
C ARG A 131 2.83 -0.53 -20.90
N LYS A 132 3.09 -0.27 -19.62
CA LYS A 132 2.19 0.41 -18.69
C LYS A 132 1.85 1.83 -19.18
N ALA A 133 2.86 2.64 -19.48
CA ALA A 133 2.70 3.99 -20.03
C ALA A 133 1.92 3.98 -21.36
N LYS A 134 2.26 3.05 -22.27
CA LYS A 134 1.53 2.89 -23.53
C LYS A 134 0.05 2.55 -23.29
N LYS A 135 -0.27 1.61 -22.40
CA LYS A 135 -1.66 1.25 -22.07
C LYS A 135 -2.41 2.44 -21.46
N PHE A 136 -1.77 3.20 -20.58
CA PHE A 136 -2.34 4.43 -20.01
C PHE A 136 -2.72 5.43 -21.11
N VAL A 137 -1.77 5.77 -21.99
CA VAL A 137 -2.01 6.70 -23.10
C VAL A 137 -3.10 6.22 -24.06
N MET A 138 -3.17 4.92 -24.33
CA MET A 138 -4.22 4.35 -25.19
C MET A 138 -5.63 4.48 -24.60
N GLY A 139 -5.75 4.44 -23.28
CA GLY A 139 -7.02 4.61 -22.58
C GLY A 139 -7.43 6.06 -22.35
N LEU A 140 -6.55 7.04 -22.59
CA LEU A 140 -6.91 8.45 -22.52
C LEU A 140 -7.94 8.85 -23.58
N ASN A 141 -8.64 9.95 -23.32
CA ASN A 141 -9.60 10.51 -24.26
C ASN A 141 -8.95 10.82 -25.62
N PRO A 142 -9.67 10.64 -26.75
CA PRO A 142 -9.09 10.75 -28.09
C PRO A 142 -8.28 12.03 -28.34
N SER A 143 -8.73 13.16 -27.79
CA SER A 143 -8.08 14.47 -27.89
C SER A 143 -6.69 14.48 -27.24
N LEU A 144 -6.57 13.92 -26.03
CA LEU A 144 -5.30 13.81 -25.30
C LEU A 144 -4.43 12.70 -25.89
N ARG A 145 -5.03 11.55 -26.20
CA ARG A 145 -4.35 10.42 -26.81
C ARG A 145 -3.63 10.83 -28.09
N THR A 146 -4.27 11.56 -28.99
CA THR A 146 -3.65 11.98 -30.26
C THR A 146 -2.42 12.86 -30.04
N ARG A 147 -2.45 13.75 -29.05
CA ARG A 147 -1.30 14.59 -28.67
C ARG A 147 -0.16 13.74 -28.07
N LEU A 148 -0.50 12.74 -27.27
CA LEU A 148 0.45 11.99 -26.46
C LEU A 148 1.04 10.76 -27.18
N VAL A 149 0.32 10.15 -28.13
CA VAL A 149 0.82 9.00 -28.93
C VAL A 149 2.09 9.34 -29.71
N ALA A 150 2.24 10.60 -30.11
CA ALA A 150 3.42 11.08 -30.84
C ALA A 150 4.70 11.04 -29.98
N PHE A 151 4.57 10.94 -28.66
CA PHE A 151 5.68 10.88 -27.72
C PHE A 151 5.86 9.47 -27.16
N ASP A 152 7.11 9.02 -27.14
CA ASP A 152 7.46 7.73 -26.58
C ASP A 152 7.66 7.85 -25.06
N HIS A 153 6.56 7.71 -24.31
CA HIS A 153 6.59 7.74 -22.85
C HIS A 153 7.21 6.45 -22.30
N ARG A 154 8.31 6.58 -21.56
CA ARG A 154 9.06 5.45 -20.99
C ARG A 154 8.49 5.01 -19.64
N THR A 155 7.83 5.92 -18.94
CA THR A 155 7.25 5.71 -17.61
C THR A 155 5.82 6.24 -17.54
N LEU A 156 5.04 5.76 -16.57
CA LEU A 156 3.70 6.28 -16.30
C LEU A 156 3.73 7.77 -15.91
N ASP A 157 4.72 8.18 -15.11
CA ASP A 157 4.90 9.55 -14.64
C ASP A 157 5.12 10.55 -15.79
N GLU A 158 5.93 10.17 -16.78
CA GLU A 158 6.13 10.97 -18.00
C GLU A 158 4.82 11.17 -18.78
N ALA A 159 3.99 10.12 -18.85
CA ALA A 159 2.70 10.19 -19.53
C ALA A 159 1.69 11.07 -18.76
N LEU A 160 1.68 11.00 -17.42
CA LEU A 160 0.84 11.83 -16.55
C LEU A 160 1.23 13.31 -16.63
N SER A 161 2.52 13.60 -16.50
CA SER A 161 3.08 14.94 -16.62
C SER A 161 2.82 15.58 -17.98
N ALA A 162 2.70 14.77 -19.03
CA ALA A 162 2.34 15.24 -20.36
C ALA A 162 0.82 15.39 -20.55
N ALA A 163 0.00 14.57 -19.88
CA ALA A 163 -1.45 14.64 -19.94
C ALA A 163 -2.05 15.81 -19.12
N CYS A 164 -1.38 16.22 -18.04
CA CYS A 164 -1.78 17.35 -17.20
C CYS A 164 -1.30 18.73 -17.71
N ARG A 165 -0.55 18.76 -18.83
CA ARG A 165 -0.03 19.99 -19.48
C ARG A 165 -0.91 20.47 -20.63
#